data_AF-A0A533VI46-F1
#
_entry.id   AF-A0A533VI46-F1
#
_cell.length_a   1.000
_cell.length_b   1.000
_cell.length_c   1.000
_cell.angle_alpha   90.00
_cell.angle_beta   90.00
_cell.angle_gamma   90.00
#
_symmetry.space_group_name_H-M   'P 1'
#
loop_
_entity.id
_entity.type
_entity.pdbx_description
1 polymer ?
#
loop_
_entity_poly.entity_id
_entity_poly.type
_entity_poly.pdbx_seq_one_letter_code
_entity_poly.pdbx_strand_id
1 'polypeptide(L)'
;MPSIVMVSKKLSHELLNLDIDEGVRIESTKNTKKKMFINKRTPGFFVLEICSDLTDMSEIRFYRDIKHIHKLIDDIFGREYSVTIY
;
A
#
# COMPACT_ATOMS: atom_id res chain seq x y z
N MET A 1 -15.05 19.30 -8.25
CA MET A 1 -15.51 18.38 -7.20
C MET A 1 -14.44 17.32 -7.02
N PRO A 2 -13.88 17.10 -5.82
CA PRO A 2 -12.90 16.05 -5.63
C PRO A 2 -13.62 14.71 -5.69
N SER A 3 -13.32 13.95 -6.73
CA SER A 3 -13.88 12.62 -6.94
C SER A 3 -13.35 11.66 -5.88
N ILE A 4 -14.13 11.40 -4.83
CA ILE A 4 -13.95 10.23 -3.95
C ILE A 4 -14.36 9.01 -4.78
N VAL A 5 -13.52 8.62 -5.73
CA VAL A 5 -13.75 7.46 -6.59
C VAL A 5 -12.64 6.46 -6.33
N MET A 6 -12.99 5.41 -5.58
CA MET A 6 -12.37 4.08 -5.58
C MET A 6 -10.84 4.04 -5.54
N VAL A 7 -10.24 4.54 -4.46
CA VAL A 7 -8.81 4.25 -4.17
C VAL A 7 -8.58 2.73 -4.13
N SER A 8 -9.56 1.96 -3.65
CA SER A 8 -9.58 0.48 -3.68
C SER A 8 -9.46 -0.10 -5.10
N LYS A 9 -10.34 0.24 -6.06
CA LYS A 9 -10.30 -0.40 -7.39
C LYS A 9 -9.06 0.00 -8.20
N LYS A 10 -8.63 1.26 -8.09
CA LYS A 10 -7.40 1.72 -8.75
C LYS A 10 -6.21 0.96 -8.16
N LEU A 11 -6.06 0.92 -6.84
CA LEU A 11 -5.00 0.17 -6.18
C LEU A 11 -5.01 -1.33 -6.54
N SER A 12 -6.17 -1.99 -6.63
CA SER A 12 -6.23 -3.39 -7.07
C SER A 12 -5.66 -3.57 -8.47
N HIS A 13 -6.01 -2.66 -9.39
CA HIS A 13 -5.51 -2.69 -10.76
C HIS A 13 -4.00 -2.47 -10.81
N GLU A 14 -3.48 -1.49 -10.06
CA GLU A 14 -2.04 -1.24 -9.98
C GLU A 14 -1.29 -2.43 -9.38
N LEU A 15 -1.77 -3.01 -8.28
CA LEU A 15 -1.15 -4.19 -7.64
C LEU A 15 -1.12 -5.42 -8.55
N LEU A 16 -2.13 -5.59 -9.42
CA LEU A 16 -2.15 -6.69 -10.38
C LEU A 16 -1.13 -6.48 -11.52
N ASN A 17 -0.97 -5.23 -11.96
CA ASN A 17 -0.15 -4.87 -13.12
C ASN A 17 1.29 -4.49 -12.78
N LEU A 18 1.61 -4.32 -11.50
CA LEU A 18 2.98 -4.09 -10.99
C LEU A 18 3.96 -5.09 -11.61
N ASP A 19 5.03 -4.58 -12.23
CA ASP A 19 6.13 -5.41 -12.69
C ASP A 19 7.06 -5.81 -11.54
N ILE A 20 7.97 -6.73 -11.82
CA ILE A 20 9.03 -7.08 -10.87
C ILE A 20 9.94 -5.85 -10.72
N ASP A 21 10.35 -5.54 -9.49
CA ASP A 21 11.14 -4.36 -9.11
C ASP A 21 10.39 -3.02 -9.12
N GLU A 22 9.12 -3.00 -9.50
CA GLU A 22 8.24 -1.84 -9.30
C GLU A 22 7.63 -1.83 -7.88
N GLY A 23 7.15 -0.65 -7.46
CA GLY A 23 6.60 -0.45 -6.12
C GLY A 23 5.45 0.54 -6.06
N VAL A 24 4.55 0.31 -5.10
CA VAL A 24 3.48 1.25 -4.76
C VAL A 24 3.73 1.81 -3.37
N ARG A 25 3.71 3.13 -3.25
CA ARG A 25 3.71 3.82 -1.96
C ARG A 25 2.30 4.25 -1.60
N ILE A 26 1.94 3.96 -0.38
CA ILE A 26 0.72 4.41 0.27
C ILE A 26 1.11 5.36 1.39
N GLU A 27 0.45 6.50 1.45
CA GLU A 27 0.71 7.51 2.47
C GLU A 27 -0.59 8.00 3.08
N SER A 28 -0.63 8.17 4.40
CA SER A 28 -1.80 8.78 5.02
C SER A 28 -1.91 10.24 4.63
N THR A 29 -3.10 10.69 4.24
CA THR A 29 -3.36 12.11 3.97
C THR A 29 -3.43 12.94 5.25
N LYS A 30 -3.64 12.29 6.40
CA LYS A 30 -3.74 12.92 7.73
C LYS A 30 -2.43 12.92 8.50
N ASN A 31 -1.61 11.88 8.34
CA ASN A 31 -0.31 11.77 8.98
C ASN A 31 0.77 11.42 7.94
N THR A 32 1.49 12.44 7.47
CA THR A 32 2.56 12.30 6.47
C THR A 32 3.73 11.43 6.91
N LYS A 33 3.79 11.03 8.19
CA LYS A 33 4.82 10.11 8.70
C LYS A 33 4.38 8.65 8.67
N LYS A 34 3.09 8.38 8.46
CA LYS A 34 2.56 7.03 8.27
C LYS A 34 2.59 6.66 6.79
N LYS A 35 3.41 5.68 6.43
CA LYS A 35 3.63 5.26 5.04
C LYS A 35 3.71 3.75 4.93
N MET A 36 3.41 3.23 3.76
CA MET A 36 3.60 1.84 3.42
C MET A 36 4.17 1.76 2.00
N PHE A 37 5.14 0.87 1.80
CA PHE A 37 5.69 0.54 0.49
C PHE A 37 5.31 -0.89 0.14
N ILE A 38 4.87 -1.12 -1.08
CA ILE A 38 4.40 -2.42 -1.57
C ILE A 38 5.17 -2.75 -2.84
N ASN A 39 6.11 -3.69 -2.76
CA ASN A 39 6.95 -4.06 -3.89
C ASN A 39 6.64 -5.50 -4.31
N LYS A 40 6.69 -5.77 -5.62
CA LYS A 40 6.56 -7.13 -6.16
C LYS A 40 7.95 -7.73 -6.34
N ARG A 41 8.26 -8.80 -5.60
CA ARG A 41 9.58 -9.45 -5.61
C ARG A 41 9.65 -10.68 -6.51
N THR A 42 8.60 -11.49 -6.49
CA THR A 42 8.48 -12.71 -7.31
C THR A 42 7.03 -12.83 -7.80
N PRO A 43 6.77 -13.61 -8.86
CA PRO A 43 5.41 -13.78 -9.37
C PRO A 43 4.45 -14.21 -8.25
N GLY A 44 3.46 -13.36 -7.94
CA GLY A 44 2.45 -13.62 -6.91
C GLY A 44 2.88 -13.34 -5.47
N PHE A 45 4.00 -12.65 -5.22
CA PHE A 45 4.39 -12.20 -3.88
C PHE A 45 4.64 -10.70 -3.81
N PHE A 46 4.07 -10.10 -2.78
CA PHE A 46 4.22 -8.71 -2.41
C PHE A 46 4.97 -8.61 -1.08
N VAL A 47 5.92 -7.69 -1.02
CA VAL A 47 6.61 -7.29 0.21
C VAL A 47 6.09 -5.93 0.60
N LEU A 48 5.55 -5.85 1.81
CA LEU A 48 4.99 -4.64 2.38
C LEU A 48 5.92 -4.15 3.49
N GLU A 49 6.43 -2.94 3.36
CA GLU A 49 7.16 -2.25 4.41
C GLU A 49 6.26 -1.17 5.01
N ILE A 50 5.97 -1.26 6.30
CA ILE A 50 5.09 -0.33 7.02
C ILE A 50 5.96 0.56 7.89
N CYS A 51 5.90 1.87 7.64
CA CYS A 51 6.60 2.89 8.41
C CYS A 51 5.58 3.67 9.26
N SER A 52 5.78 3.70 10.58
CA SER A 52 4.91 4.43 11.52
C SER A 52 5.74 5.05 12.65
N ASP A 53 5.37 6.25 13.09
CA ASP A 53 6.05 6.98 14.20
C ASP A 53 6.01 6.29 15.57
N LEU A 54 5.18 5.27 15.73
CA LEU A 54 4.99 4.61 17.02
C LEU A 54 6.17 3.69 17.37
N THR A 55 6.94 3.30 16.37
CA THR A 55 8.08 2.42 16.49
C THR A 55 9.16 2.93 15.53
N ASP A 56 10.37 3.21 16.02
CA ASP A 56 11.55 3.51 15.18
C ASP A 56 11.96 2.35 14.24
N MET A 57 11.14 1.28 14.20
CA MET A 57 11.30 0.09 13.37
C MET A 57 10.23 0.10 12.29
N SER A 58 10.63 -0.17 11.04
CA SER A 58 9.69 -0.53 9.98
C SER A 58 9.27 -2.00 10.12
N GLU A 59 7.98 -2.27 9.93
CA GLU A 59 7.46 -3.64 9.94
C GLU A 59 7.40 -4.18 8.51
N ILE A 60 8.08 -5.31 8.26
CA ILE A 60 8.06 -5.98 6.96
C ILE A 60 7.09 -7.15 7.01
N ARG A 61 6.15 -7.19 6.05
CA ARG A 61 5.19 -8.28 5.89
C ARG A 61 5.18 -8.82 4.47
N PHE A 62 4.88 -10.11 4.34
CA PHE A 62 4.82 -10.80 3.06
C PHE A 62 3.39 -11.24 2.78
N TYR A 63 2.89 -10.92 1.60
CA TYR A 63 1.54 -11.28 1.17
C TYR A 63 1.56 -11.91 -0.22
N ARG A 64 0.71 -12.92 -0.42
CA ARG A 64 0.45 -13.51 -1.75
C ARG A 64 -0.85 -13.04 -2.39
N ASP A 65 -1.74 -12.44 -1.60
CA ASP A 65 -3.10 -12.10 -2.01
C ASP A 65 -3.39 -10.62 -1.77
N ILE A 66 -3.85 -9.95 -2.84
CA ILE A 66 -4.22 -8.55 -2.88
C ILE A 66 -5.39 -8.25 -1.93
N LYS A 67 -6.31 -9.20 -1.69
CA LYS A 67 -7.43 -8.98 -0.75
C LYS A 67 -6.94 -8.72 0.67
N HIS A 68 -5.93 -9.46 1.12
CA HIS A 68 -5.33 -9.27 2.43
C HIS A 68 -4.55 -7.96 2.51
N ILE A 69 -3.92 -7.55 1.41
CA ILE A 69 -3.24 -6.26 1.30
C ILE A 69 -4.26 -5.12 1.45
N HIS A 70 -5.40 -5.17 0.76
CA HIS A 70 -6.46 -4.16 0.91
C HIS A 70 -6.97 -4.05 2.34
N LYS A 71 -7.27 -5.18 2.98
CA LYS A 71 -7.73 -5.19 4.36
C LYS A 71 -6.70 -4.54 5.29
N LEU A 72 -5.42 -4.87 5.11
CA LEU A 72 -4.34 -4.28 5.90
C LEU A 72 -4.24 -2.76 5.69
N ILE A 73 -4.35 -2.30 4.45
CA ILE A 73 -4.29 -0.87 4.12
C ILE A 73 -5.47 -0.13 4.77
N ASP A 74 -6.67 -0.69 4.68
CA ASP A 74 -7.85 -0.10 5.32
C ASP A 74 -7.72 -0.09 6.86
N ASP A 75 -7.19 -1.16 7.46
CA ASP A 75 -6.96 -1.24 8.90
C ASP A 75 -5.91 -0.22 9.39
N ILE A 76 -4.90 0.07 8.56
CA ILE A 76 -3.80 0.97 8.89
C ILE A 76 -4.16 2.43 8.57
N PHE A 77 -4.62 2.72 7.36
CA PHE A 77 -4.80 4.08 6.85
C PHE A 77 -6.26 4.55 6.86
N GLY A 78 -7.22 3.64 7.09
CA GLY A 78 -8.63 3.92 6.89
C GLY A 78 -8.95 4.15 5.42
N ARG A 79 -9.92 5.04 5.14
CA ARG A 79 -10.35 5.36 3.78
C ARG A 79 -9.66 6.58 3.16
N GLU A 80 -8.66 7.13 3.85
CA GLU A 80 -8.04 8.42 3.51
C GLU A 80 -6.53 8.27 3.37
N TYR A 81 -6.11 7.79 2.21
CA TYR A 81 -4.72 7.64 1.82
C TYR A 81 -4.49 8.04 0.37
N SER A 82 -3.27 8.48 0.08
CA SER A 82 -2.77 8.70 -1.28
C SER A 82 -1.99 7.47 -1.74
N VAL A 83 -1.99 7.24 -3.06
CA VAL A 83 -1.27 6.15 -3.71
C VAL A 83 -0.36 6.75 -4.78
N THR A 84 0.93 6.44 -4.70
CA THR A 84 1.96 6.83 -5.68
C THR A 84 2.64 5.57 -6.20
N ILE A 85 2.85 5.49 -7.52
CA ILE A 85 3.45 4.33 -8.19
C ILE A 85 4.87 4.70 -8.63
N TYR A 86 5.81 3.76 -8.48
CA TYR A 86 7.22 3.89 -8.84
C TYR A 86 7.68 2.75 -9.73
#